data_AF-A0AAW4W3V2-F1
#
_entry.id   AF-A0AAW4W3V2-F1
#
_cell.length_a   1.000
_cell.length_b   1.000
_cell.length_c   1.000
_cell.angle_alpha   90.00
_cell.angle_beta   90.00
_cell.angle_gamma   90.00
#
_symmetry.space_group_name_H-M   'P 1'
#
loop_
_entity.id
_entity.type
_entity.pdbx_description
1 polymer ?
#
loop_
_entity_poly.entity_id
_entity_poly.type
_entity_poly.pdbx_seq_one_letter_code
_entity_poly.pdbx_strand_id
1 'polypeptide(L)'
;MAIWTSRYSNKELVENKDKYYCVGISLGTPKFPLGYTVEQQCYSLAPKGYMLRMELEKFTEEYYRKLEGIGNDKIIDMVMRFEKTAADEGKDLVLLCYEDVRIPEDWCHRTVFAQWYCEMTGEIIEELPDPNPPKVKKPPVQKQAKKEESKRTAAQKEAKMETEGYEQMSLFGMAGAMI
;
A
#
# COMPACT_ATOMS: atom_id res chain seq x y z
N MET A 1 21.48 11.24 12.44
CA MET A 1 20.64 10.55 11.44
C MET A 1 19.24 10.51 12.03
N ALA A 2 18.20 10.55 11.21
CA ALA A 2 16.84 10.41 11.70
C ALA A 2 16.20 9.15 11.11
N ILE A 3 15.39 8.46 11.91
CA ILE A 3 14.53 7.37 11.44
C ILE A 3 13.16 7.97 11.12
N TRP A 4 12.65 7.69 9.92
CA TRP A 4 11.36 8.16 9.46
C TRP A 4 10.39 7.02 9.16
N THR A 5 9.10 7.33 9.21
CA THR A 5 8.05 6.54 8.57
C THR A 5 7.51 7.27 7.35
N SER A 6 7.06 6.52 6.34
CA SER A 6 6.42 7.13 5.17
C SER A 6 5.53 6.12 4.43
N ARG A 7 4.70 6.61 3.52
CA ARG A 7 4.01 5.77 2.54
C ARG A 7 4.85 5.58 1.28
N TYR A 8 4.73 4.41 0.63
CA TYR A 8 5.41 4.09 -0.64
C TYR A 8 5.20 5.11 -1.76
N SER A 9 4.12 5.87 -1.71
CA SER A 9 3.76 6.82 -2.77
C SER A 9 3.97 8.27 -2.36
N ASN A 10 4.79 8.52 -1.34
CA ASN A 10 5.25 9.86 -0.97
C ASN A 10 6.23 10.37 -2.05
N LYS A 11 5.97 11.57 -2.59
CA LYS A 11 6.80 12.18 -3.64
C LYS A 11 8.15 12.66 -3.14
N GLU A 12 8.28 12.98 -1.85
CA GLU A 12 9.54 13.35 -1.22
C GLU A 12 10.62 12.27 -1.44
N LEU A 13 10.22 10.99 -1.42
CA LEU A 13 11.12 9.86 -1.68
C LEU A 13 11.61 9.80 -3.13
N VAL A 14 10.81 10.31 -4.07
CA VAL A 14 11.16 10.37 -5.50
C VAL A 14 12.08 11.56 -5.77
N GLU A 15 11.74 12.71 -5.20
CA GLU A 15 12.45 13.98 -5.41
C GLU A 15 13.83 13.96 -4.74
N ASN A 16 13.96 13.25 -3.60
CA ASN A 16 15.19 13.13 -2.81
C ASN A 16 15.68 11.68 -2.68
N LYS A 17 15.62 10.90 -3.77
CA LYS A 17 15.96 9.46 -3.80
C LYS A 17 17.35 9.09 -3.22
N ASP A 18 18.33 9.98 -3.33
CA ASP A 18 19.70 9.73 -2.87
C ASP A 18 19.88 10.01 -1.36
N LYS A 19 18.86 10.59 -0.71
CA LYS A 19 18.84 10.90 0.72
C LYS A 19 18.32 9.74 1.59
N TYR A 20 17.56 8.81 1.02
CA TYR A 20 16.76 7.87 1.80
C TYR A 20 17.14 6.41 1.60
N TYR A 21 17.32 5.71 2.71
CA TYR A 21 17.46 4.26 2.76
C TYR A 21 16.09 3.65 3.07
N CYS A 22 15.42 3.15 2.04
CA CYS A 22 14.02 2.75 2.13
C CYS A 22 13.87 1.27 2.50
N VAL A 23 13.19 0.97 3.61
CA VAL A 23 12.86 -0.38 4.05
C VAL A 23 11.35 -0.57 4.09
N GLY A 24 10.83 -1.49 3.28
CA GLY A 24 9.42 -1.84 3.29
C GLY A 24 9.06 -2.72 4.47
N ILE A 25 8.06 -2.33 5.26
CA ILE A 25 7.58 -3.10 6.42
C ILE A 25 6.16 -3.64 6.21
N SER A 26 5.67 -3.67 4.97
CA SER A 26 4.35 -4.20 4.61
C SER A 26 4.35 -5.72 4.34
N LEU A 27 3.16 -6.32 4.31
CA LEU A 27 2.98 -7.74 3.97
C LEU A 27 3.35 -8.10 2.52
N GLY A 28 3.47 -7.12 1.63
CA GLY A 28 3.87 -7.32 0.26
C GLY A 28 4.47 -6.06 -0.34
N THR A 29 5.12 -6.22 -1.49
CA THR A 29 5.81 -5.15 -2.21
C THR A 29 4.89 -4.42 -3.18
N PRO A 30 5.12 -3.10 -3.40
CA PRO A 30 4.27 -2.30 -4.27
C PRO A 30 4.36 -2.79 -5.72
N LYS A 31 3.20 -2.89 -6.38
CA LYS A 31 3.07 -3.30 -7.79
C LYS A 31 3.07 -2.13 -8.77
N PHE A 32 3.11 -0.90 -8.26
CA PHE A 32 3.19 0.33 -9.04
C PHE A 32 4.63 0.84 -9.06
N PRO A 33 5.05 1.56 -10.12
CA PRO A 33 6.39 2.13 -10.18
C PRO A 33 6.58 3.17 -9.08
N LEU A 34 7.68 3.06 -8.33
CA LEU A 34 8.00 3.95 -7.21
C LEU A 34 8.83 5.17 -7.63
N GLY A 35 9.73 5.02 -8.60
CA GLY A 35 10.68 6.08 -8.97
C GLY A 35 11.89 6.20 -8.03
N TYR A 36 11.98 5.35 -7.00
CA TYR A 36 13.11 5.21 -6.09
C TYR A 36 13.27 3.71 -5.71
N THR A 37 14.38 3.37 -5.06
CA THR A 37 14.70 1.99 -4.67
C THR A 37 14.18 1.68 -3.27
N VAL A 38 13.52 0.54 -3.10
CA VAL A 38 13.29 -0.07 -1.78
C VAL A 38 14.43 -1.05 -1.55
N GLU A 39 15.36 -0.68 -0.68
CA GLU A 39 16.63 -1.39 -0.47
C GLU A 39 16.37 -2.76 0.17
N GLN A 40 15.40 -2.85 1.08
CA GLN A 40 15.05 -4.09 1.77
C GLN A 40 13.55 -4.19 2.06
N GLN A 41 13.08 -5.43 2.20
CA GLN A 41 11.74 -5.74 2.71
C GLN A 41 11.86 -6.48 4.06
N CYS A 42 11.37 -5.88 5.13
CA CYS A 42 11.40 -6.44 6.48
C CYS A 42 10.02 -6.97 6.89
N TYR A 43 9.77 -8.25 6.59
CA TYR A 43 8.52 -8.92 6.98
C TYR A 43 8.38 -9.14 8.49
N SER A 44 9.48 -9.12 9.24
CA SER A 44 9.45 -9.19 10.70
C SER A 44 8.71 -8.01 11.32
N LEU A 45 8.70 -6.85 10.66
CA LEU A 45 7.93 -5.66 11.06
C LEU A 45 6.56 -5.58 10.39
N ALA A 46 6.20 -6.52 9.50
CA ALA A 46 4.87 -6.55 8.94
C ALA A 46 3.86 -7.10 9.97
N PRO A 47 2.60 -6.60 9.98
CA PRO A 47 1.53 -7.27 10.72
C PRO A 47 1.22 -8.62 10.10
N LYS A 48 0.57 -9.53 10.84
CA LYS A 48 0.03 -10.76 10.25
C LYS A 48 -1.23 -10.43 9.46
N GLY A 49 -1.52 -11.20 8.40
CA GLY A 49 -2.67 -10.94 7.53
C GLY A 49 -4.02 -10.87 8.24
N TYR A 50 -4.22 -11.64 9.31
CA TYR A 50 -5.45 -11.57 10.10
C TYR A 50 -5.60 -10.26 10.88
N MET A 51 -4.50 -9.60 11.25
CA MET A 51 -4.49 -8.36 12.03
C MET A 51 -5.05 -7.18 11.23
N LEU A 52 -4.95 -7.20 9.89
CA LEU A 52 -5.43 -6.12 9.01
C LEU A 52 -6.96 -5.89 9.05
N ARG A 53 -7.70 -6.77 9.72
CA ARG A 53 -9.16 -6.68 9.90
C ARG A 53 -9.57 -6.29 11.32
N MET A 54 -8.59 -5.96 12.17
CA MET A 54 -8.82 -5.53 13.54
C MET A 54 -8.98 -4.02 13.59
N GLU A 55 -9.74 -3.55 14.58
CA GLU A 55 -9.73 -2.15 14.99
C GLU A 55 -8.41 -1.79 15.68
N LEU A 56 -8.08 -0.49 15.72
CA LEU A 56 -6.78 0.03 16.14
C LEU A 56 -6.35 -0.51 17.51
N GLU A 57 -7.24 -0.51 18.51
CA GLU A 57 -6.89 -0.91 19.88
C GLU A 57 -6.46 -2.39 19.93
N LYS A 58 -7.28 -3.28 19.35
CA LYS A 58 -6.96 -4.72 19.26
C LYS A 58 -5.75 -4.97 18.38
N PHE A 59 -5.61 -4.21 17.30
CA PHE A 59 -4.44 -4.30 16.44
C PHE A 59 -3.16 -4.00 17.21
N THR A 60 -3.14 -2.91 17.98
CA THR A 60 -1.98 -2.48 18.76
C THR A 60 -1.56 -3.57 19.76
N GLU A 61 -2.50 -4.09 20.54
CA GLU A 61 -2.23 -5.18 21.50
C GLU A 61 -1.63 -6.42 20.83
N GLU A 62 -2.24 -6.89 19.74
CA GLU A 62 -1.78 -8.09 19.03
C GLU A 62 -0.45 -7.86 18.30
N TYR A 63 -0.25 -6.66 17.77
CA TYR A 63 0.99 -6.27 17.10
C TYR A 63 2.15 -6.18 18.09
N TYR A 64 1.92 -5.61 19.27
CA TYR A 64 2.92 -5.56 20.35
C TYR A 64 3.28 -6.97 20.82
N ARG A 65 2.29 -7.82 21.08
CA ARG A 65 2.52 -9.23 21.44
C ARG A 65 3.30 -9.98 20.36
N LYS A 66 3.08 -9.65 19.09
CA LYS A 66 3.88 -10.21 17.99
C LYS A 66 5.34 -9.75 18.08
N LEU A 67 5.62 -8.47 18.30
CA LEU A 67 6.98 -7.95 18.42
C LEU A 67 7.70 -8.59 19.62
N GLU A 68 7.01 -8.68 20.76
CA GLU A 68 7.49 -9.39 21.95
C GLU A 68 7.78 -10.85 21.66
N GLY A 69 6.89 -11.54 20.94
CA GLY A 69 7.08 -12.94 20.55
C GLY A 69 8.28 -13.17 19.61
N ILE A 70 8.74 -12.16 18.87
CA ILE A 70 10.00 -12.21 18.13
C ILE A 70 11.19 -11.97 19.08
N GLY A 71 10.98 -11.05 20.03
CA GLY A 71 11.94 -10.57 21.02
C GLY A 71 12.21 -9.09 20.77
N ASN A 72 11.81 -8.23 21.72
CA ASN A 72 11.91 -6.78 21.60
C ASN A 72 13.34 -6.33 21.27
N ASP A 73 14.35 -6.85 21.97
CA ASP A 73 15.75 -6.53 21.72
C ASP A 73 16.19 -6.88 20.30
N LYS A 74 15.73 -8.02 19.77
CA LYS A 74 16.04 -8.44 18.38
C LYS A 74 15.44 -7.50 17.35
N ILE A 75 14.26 -6.95 17.64
CA ILE A 75 13.61 -5.96 16.77
C ILE A 75 14.39 -4.64 16.83
N ILE A 76 14.77 -4.18 18.02
CA ILE A 76 15.58 -2.97 18.20
C ILE A 76 16.92 -3.11 17.48
N ASP A 77 17.65 -4.19 17.70
CA ASP A 77 18.93 -4.51 17.03
C ASP A 77 18.78 -4.55 15.50
N MET A 78 17.62 -4.98 14.99
CA MET A 78 17.34 -5.00 13.56
C MET A 78 17.18 -3.59 13.00
N VAL A 79 16.43 -2.71 13.68
CA VAL A 79 16.28 -1.31 13.28
C VAL A 79 17.62 -0.59 13.35
N MET A 80 18.39 -0.77 14.43
CA MET A 80 19.73 -0.19 14.58
C MET A 80 20.68 -0.64 13.47
N ARG A 81 20.59 -1.88 12.99
CA ARG A 81 21.37 -2.33 11.83
C ARG A 81 20.95 -1.64 10.54
N PHE A 82 19.65 -1.46 10.30
CA PHE A 82 19.19 -0.70 9.13
C PHE A 82 19.65 0.75 9.19
N GLU A 83 19.55 1.38 10.36
CA GLU A 83 20.01 2.75 10.58
C GLU A 83 21.52 2.86 10.34
N LYS A 84 22.31 1.93 10.88
CA LYS A 84 23.75 1.88 10.64
C LYS A 84 24.08 1.73 9.15
N THR A 85 23.40 0.82 8.43
CA THR A 85 23.61 0.66 6.99
C THR A 85 23.25 1.93 6.22
N ALA A 86 22.12 2.57 6.57
CA ALA A 86 21.74 3.85 5.98
C ALA A 86 22.82 4.92 6.23
N ALA A 87 23.34 4.98 7.46
CA ALA A 87 24.41 5.89 7.85
C ALA A 87 25.71 5.67 7.08
N ASP A 88 26.12 4.40 6.90
CA ASP A 88 27.30 4.04 6.13
C ASP A 88 27.17 4.46 4.65
N GLU A 89 25.94 4.57 4.13
CA GLU A 89 25.62 5.10 2.79
C GLU A 89 25.34 6.62 2.76
N GLY A 90 25.38 7.31 3.91
CA GLY A 90 25.06 8.73 4.01
C GLY A 90 23.56 9.06 3.81
N LYS A 91 22.67 8.11 4.10
CA LYS A 91 21.21 8.21 3.94
C LYS A 91 20.48 8.17 5.29
N ASP A 92 19.28 8.75 5.33
CA ASP A 92 18.33 8.60 6.44
C ASP A 92 17.47 7.33 6.26
N LEU A 93 17.21 6.58 7.32
CA LEU A 93 16.36 5.38 7.28
C LEU A 93 14.88 5.76 7.16
N VAL A 94 14.16 5.13 6.23
CA VAL A 94 12.70 5.31 6.08
C VAL A 94 11.97 3.97 6.06
N LEU A 95 11.05 3.78 7.00
CA LEU A 95 10.18 2.61 7.10
C LEU A 95 8.86 2.82 6.34
N LEU A 96 8.61 1.97 5.34
CA LEU A 96 7.56 2.18 4.35
C LEU A 96 6.34 1.27 4.50
N CYS A 97 5.15 1.87 4.34
CA CYS A 97 3.89 1.15 4.17
C CYS A 97 2.97 1.82 3.11
N TYR A 98 1.71 1.43 2.98
CA TYR A 98 0.82 1.89 1.90
C TYR A 98 -0.09 3.05 2.29
N GLU A 99 -0.64 3.00 3.50
CA GLU A 99 -1.76 3.83 3.93
C GLU A 99 -1.37 5.30 4.08
N ASP A 100 -2.31 6.20 3.82
CA ASP A 100 -2.12 7.64 3.97
C ASP A 100 -2.67 8.09 5.33
N VAL A 101 -1.80 8.23 6.33
CA VAL A 101 -2.17 8.53 7.73
C VAL A 101 -2.48 10.00 7.98
N ARG A 102 -2.48 10.83 6.94
CA ARG A 102 -2.89 12.24 7.01
C ARG A 102 -4.41 12.41 6.98
N ILE A 103 -5.14 11.31 6.78
CA ILE A 103 -6.59 11.24 6.85
C ILE A 103 -6.93 10.85 8.29
N PRO A 104 -7.65 11.68 9.08
CA PRO A 104 -7.83 11.45 10.52
C PRO A 104 -8.46 10.10 10.90
N GLU A 105 -9.25 9.52 10.00
CA GLU A 105 -9.92 8.23 10.19
C GLU A 105 -9.03 7.03 9.83
N ASP A 106 -7.92 7.27 9.13
CA ASP A 106 -7.01 6.22 8.70
C ASP A 106 -5.78 6.14 9.60
N TRP A 107 -5.45 4.92 9.99
CA TRP A 107 -4.22 4.58 10.69
C TRP A 107 -3.48 3.50 9.91
N CYS A 108 -2.20 3.28 10.25
CA CYS A 108 -1.35 2.29 9.61
C CYS A 108 -0.49 1.60 10.67
N HIS A 109 -0.05 0.37 10.40
CA HIS A 109 0.83 -0.32 11.35
C HIS A 109 2.19 0.37 11.54
N ARG A 110 2.64 1.18 10.56
CA ARG A 110 3.91 1.91 10.69
C ARG A 110 3.87 2.94 11.81
N THR A 111 2.73 3.59 12.05
CA THR A 111 2.59 4.57 13.14
C THR A 111 2.48 3.87 14.49
N VAL A 112 1.80 2.71 14.54
CA VAL A 112 1.79 1.83 15.72
C VAL A 112 3.19 1.32 16.05
N PHE A 113 3.98 0.97 15.02
CA PHE A 113 5.38 0.59 15.20
C PHE A 113 6.25 1.75 15.70
N ALA A 114 6.07 2.96 15.15
CA ALA A 114 6.78 4.15 15.61
C ALA A 114 6.49 4.44 17.10
N GLN A 115 5.23 4.31 17.52
CA GLN A 115 4.85 4.43 18.93
C GLN A 115 5.54 3.36 19.78
N TRP A 116 5.45 2.09 19.38
CA TRP A 116 6.11 0.99 20.08
C TRP A 116 7.62 1.24 20.23
N TYR A 117 8.28 1.68 19.16
CA TYR A 117 9.71 1.94 19.17
C TYR A 117 10.06 3.04 20.17
N CYS A 118 9.31 4.15 20.16
CA CYS A 118 9.47 5.22 21.14
C CYS A 118 9.25 4.74 22.59
N GLU A 119 8.27 3.88 22.84
CA GLU A 119 8.03 3.31 24.17
C GLU A 119 9.20 2.41 24.63
N MET A 120 9.87 1.73 23.70
CA MET A 120 10.99 0.84 24.02
C MET A 120 12.34 1.56 24.13
N THR A 121 12.60 2.57 23.30
CA THR A 121 13.93 3.20 23.16
C THR A 121 13.97 4.66 23.61
N GLY A 122 12.81 5.32 23.71
CA GLY A 122 12.70 6.76 23.89
C GLY A 122 12.92 7.58 22.61
N GLU A 123 13.20 6.94 21.47
CA GLU A 123 13.44 7.60 20.20
C GLU A 123 12.14 7.80 19.41
N ILE A 124 11.89 9.04 18.99
CA ILE A 124 10.69 9.40 18.24
C ILE A 124 10.94 9.18 16.74
N ILE A 125 10.12 8.35 16.10
CA ILE A 125 10.10 8.17 14.66
C ILE A 125 8.96 9.01 14.08
N GLU A 126 9.30 10.07 13.36
CA GLU A 126 8.33 10.97 12.73
C GLU A 126 7.87 10.47 11.35
N GLU A 127 6.70 10.90 10.90
CA GLU A 127 6.25 10.68 9.52
C GLU A 127 6.89 11.74 8.61
N LEU A 128 7.49 11.28 7.52
CA LEU A 128 8.10 12.14 6.51
C LEU A 128 7.03 13.07 5.89
N PRO A 129 7.31 14.39 5.72
CA PRO A 129 6.41 15.27 5.00
C PRO A 129 6.08 14.73 3.61
N ASP A 130 4.81 14.82 3.21
CA ASP A 130 4.35 14.36 1.89
C ASP A 130 3.74 15.54 1.12
N PRO A 131 4.37 15.98 0.02
CA PRO A 131 3.92 17.15 -0.75
C PRO A 131 2.68 16.85 -1.61
N ASN A 132 2.23 15.59 -1.70
CA ASN A 132 0.98 15.27 -2.37
C ASN A 132 -0.23 15.70 -1.54
N PRO A 133 -1.37 16.06 -2.15
CA PRO A 133 -2.61 16.21 -1.41
C PRO A 133 -2.99 14.87 -0.72
N PRO A 134 -3.60 14.90 0.48
CA PRO A 134 -4.13 13.70 1.13
C PRO A 134 -5.09 12.95 0.20
N LYS A 135 -5.01 11.62 0.18
CA LYS A 135 -5.89 10.79 -0.64
C LYS A 135 -7.30 10.77 -0.06
N VAL A 136 -8.12 11.80 -0.31
CA VAL A 136 -9.52 11.82 0.13
C VAL A 136 -10.23 10.55 -0.37
N LYS A 137 -10.61 9.66 0.56
CA LYS A 137 -11.36 8.45 0.22
C LYS A 137 -12.75 8.87 -0.26
N LYS A 138 -13.06 8.63 -1.53
CA LYS A 138 -14.44 8.75 -2.03
C LYS A 138 -15.34 7.78 -1.25
N PRO A 139 -16.53 8.20 -0.79
CA PRO A 139 -17.40 7.38 0.03
C PRO A 139 -17.76 6.05 -0.68
N PRO A 140 -18.03 4.96 0.08
CA PRO A 140 -18.28 3.62 -0.45
C PRO A 140 -19.38 3.57 -1.53
N VAL A 141 -20.36 4.48 -1.42
CA VAL A 141 -21.48 4.63 -2.37
C VAL A 141 -20.98 4.87 -3.81
N GLN A 142 -19.90 5.63 -3.99
CA GLN A 142 -19.36 5.92 -5.33
C GLN A 142 -18.54 4.75 -5.90
N LYS A 143 -17.95 3.89 -5.04
CA LYS A 143 -17.25 2.68 -5.47
C LYS A 143 -18.22 1.59 -5.91
N GLN A 144 -19.36 1.44 -5.24
CA GLN A 144 -20.41 0.51 -5.66
C GLN A 144 -21.09 0.98 -6.95
N ALA A 145 -21.43 2.27 -7.05
CA ALA A 145 -22.03 2.84 -8.26
C ALA A 145 -21.14 2.65 -9.50
N LYS A 146 -19.82 2.92 -9.40
CA LYS A 146 -18.89 2.71 -10.53
C LYS A 146 -18.69 1.23 -10.90
N LYS A 147 -18.78 0.32 -9.91
CA LYS A 147 -18.64 -1.13 -10.14
C LYS A 147 -19.90 -1.70 -10.80
N GLU A 148 -21.09 -1.22 -10.41
CA GLU A 148 -22.34 -1.56 -11.09
C GLU A 148 -22.44 -0.95 -12.48
N GLU A 149 -22.02 0.31 -12.67
CA GLU A 149 -22.02 0.98 -13.97
C GLU A 149 -21.06 0.30 -14.95
N SER A 150 -19.88 -0.12 -14.51
CA SER A 150 -18.94 -0.88 -15.34
C SER A 150 -19.47 -2.26 -15.72
N LYS A 151 -20.18 -2.94 -14.80
CA LYS A 151 -20.85 -4.22 -15.09
C LYS A 151 -22.01 -4.06 -16.09
N ARG A 152 -22.82 -3.02 -15.94
CA ARG A 152 -23.93 -2.73 -16.87
C ARG A 152 -23.42 -2.37 -18.26
N THR A 153 -22.35 -1.58 -18.34
CA THR A 153 -21.73 -1.20 -19.61
C THR A 153 -21.08 -2.41 -20.31
N ALA A 154 -20.49 -3.33 -19.55
CA ALA A 154 -19.94 -4.56 -20.11
C ALA A 154 -21.05 -5.49 -20.64
N ALA A 155 -22.12 -5.71 -19.86
CA ALA A 155 -23.24 -6.55 -20.27
C ALA A 155 -23.99 -5.99 -21.50
N GLN A 156 -24.12 -4.66 -21.61
CA GLN A 156 -24.72 -4.02 -22.79
C GLN A 156 -23.84 -4.13 -24.04
N LYS A 157 -22.51 -4.14 -23.90
CA LYS A 157 -21.61 -4.37 -25.03
C LYS A 157 -21.65 -5.82 -25.52
N GLU A 158 -21.72 -6.79 -24.60
CA GLU A 158 -21.84 -8.21 -24.96
C GLU A 158 -23.17 -8.49 -25.68
N ALA A 159 -24.29 -7.99 -25.14
CA ALA A 159 -25.60 -8.17 -25.77
C ALA A 159 -25.69 -7.53 -27.16
N LYS A 160 -25.05 -6.37 -27.38
CA LYS A 160 -25.03 -5.71 -28.69
C LYS A 160 -24.17 -6.45 -29.72
N MET A 161 -23.08 -7.08 -29.27
CA MET A 161 -22.20 -7.88 -30.13
C MET A 161 -22.88 -9.18 -30.60
N GLU A 162 -23.72 -9.80 -29.75
CA GLU A 162 -24.50 -10.98 -30.13
C GLU A 162 -25.61 -10.66 -31.14
N THR A 163 -26.27 -9.50 -31.03
CA THR A 163 -27.32 -9.09 -31.98
C THR A 163 -26.75 -8.71 -33.35
N GLU A 164 -25.62 -8.00 -33.39
CA GLU A 164 -24.97 -7.62 -34.66
C GLU A 164 -24.37 -8.83 -35.39
N GLY A 165 -23.89 -9.84 -34.66
CA GLY A 165 -23.40 -11.10 -35.23
C GLY A 165 -24.48 -11.95 -35.90
N TYR A 166 -25.72 -11.92 -35.38
CA TYR A 166 -26.84 -12.65 -35.98
C TYR A 166 -27.39 -11.96 -37.24
N GLU A 167 -27.41 -10.63 -37.25
CA GLU A 167 -27.92 -9.85 -38.40
C GLU A 167 -26.99 -9.97 -39.63
N GLN A 168 -25.67 -10.03 -39.43
CA GLN A 168 -24.71 -10.23 -40.52
C GLN A 168 -24.79 -11.63 -41.15
N MET A 169 -25.20 -12.65 -40.39
CA MET A 169 -25.40 -14.03 -40.90
C MET A 169 -26.74 -14.19 -41.64
N SER A 170 -27.74 -13.34 -41.35
CA SER A 170 -29.05 -13.38 -42.01
C SER A 170 -29.06 -12.75 -43.40
N LEU A 171 -28.16 -11.81 -43.70
CA LEU A 171 -28.17 -11.06 -44.96
C LEU A 171 -27.50 -11.80 -46.14
N PHE A 172 -26.71 -12.85 -45.87
CA PHE A 172 -26.07 -13.68 -46.91
C PHE A 172 -26.88 -14.92 -47.33
N GLY A 173 -28.04 -15.18 -46.71
CA GLY A 173 -28.83 -16.40 -46.94
C GLY A 173 -29.93 -16.33 -48.00
N MET A 174 -30.17 -15.17 -48.62
CA MET A 174 -31.31 -14.97 -49.55
C MET A 174 -30.83 -14.43 -50.91
N ALA A 175 -29.93 -15.14 -51.57
CA ALA A 175 -29.62 -14.93 -52.98
C ALA A 175 -29.21 -16.26 -53.65
N GLY A 176 -30.13 -16.84 -54.43
CA GLY A 176 -29.90 -18.00 -55.30
C GLY A 176 -30.58 -19.28 -54.77
N ALA A 177 -31.45 -19.98 -55.50
CA ALA A 177 -31.69 -19.98 -56.93
C ALA A 177 -33.12 -20.46 -57.23
N MET A 178 -33.77 -19.75 -58.15
CA MET A 178 -34.75 -20.33 -59.08
C MET A 178 -34.04 -21.34 -59.97
N ILE A 179 -34.63 -22.51 -60.18
CA ILE A 179 -34.91 -23.20 -61.45
C ILE A 179 -35.85 -24.36 -61.13
#